data_AF-A0A0B0EH81-F1
#
_entry.id   AF-A0A0B0EH81-F1
#
_cell.length_a   1.000
_cell.length_b   1.000
_cell.length_c   1.000
_cell.angle_alpha   90.00
_cell.angle_beta   90.00
_cell.angle_gamma   90.00
#
_symmetry.space_group_name_H-M   'P 1'
#
loop_
_entity.id
_entity.type
_entity.pdbx_description
1 polymer ?
#
loop_
_entity_poly.entity_id
_entity_poly.type
_entity_poly.pdbx_seq_one_letter_code
_entity_poly.pdbx_strand_id
1 'polypeptide(L)'
;MSINPHFLTTIPGFMDKKKLAVIHIVKRELSLSDDEYRNILERIAGVRSAKDLTDDQFHKLMRYFVRTRHYRVTNNGITMRQKYYLQHLKERLQWDDTHFQNYIHKYFHNRDLNTYTKHDASNLIVALKSILKTHGT
;
A
#
# COMPACT_ATOMS: atom_id res chain seq x y z
N MET A 1 -33.98 -7.56 33.40
CA MET A 1 -32.62 -7.22 33.85
C MET A 1 -31.67 -7.58 32.72
N SER A 2 -31.21 -6.59 31.96
CA SER A 2 -30.33 -6.80 30.80
C SER A 2 -28.92 -7.17 31.26
N ILE A 3 -28.39 -8.28 30.73
CA ILE A 3 -26.94 -8.49 30.68
C ILE A 3 -26.49 -8.20 29.25
N ASN A 4 -25.62 -7.20 29.16
CA ASN A 4 -25.04 -6.63 27.95
C ASN A 4 -24.09 -7.64 27.27
N PRO A 5 -24.18 -7.89 25.95
CA PRO A 5 -23.21 -8.71 25.25
C PRO A 5 -22.02 -7.84 24.84
N HIS A 6 -20.98 -7.79 25.69
CA HIS A 6 -19.78 -7.04 25.38
C HIS A 6 -18.57 -7.95 25.19
N PHE A 7 -17.98 -7.78 24.00
CA PHE A 7 -16.66 -8.17 23.54
C PHE A 7 -16.49 -9.58 22.99
N LEU A 8 -16.80 -9.68 21.69
CA LEU A 8 -16.02 -10.43 20.72
C LEU A 8 -14.54 -10.33 21.07
N THR A 9 -14.00 -11.39 21.66
CA THR A 9 -12.56 -11.61 21.79
C THR A 9 -12.05 -11.81 20.37
N THR A 10 -11.51 -10.76 19.76
CA THR A 10 -10.76 -10.85 18.51
C THR A 10 -9.63 -11.85 18.73
N ILE A 11 -9.75 -13.05 18.13
CA ILE A 11 -8.68 -14.05 18.13
C ILE A 11 -7.44 -13.40 17.53
N PRO A 12 -6.32 -13.24 18.27
CA PRO A 12 -5.08 -12.74 17.71
C PRO A 12 -4.51 -13.84 16.82
N GLY A 13 -4.76 -13.75 15.51
CA GLY A 13 -4.27 -14.75 14.57
C GLY A 13 -4.94 -14.77 13.20
N PHE A 14 -6.08 -14.08 13.01
CA PHE A 14 -6.77 -14.11 11.72
C PHE A 14 -6.41 -12.91 10.83
N MET A 15 -5.93 -13.19 9.61
CA MET A 15 -5.61 -12.16 8.62
C MET A 15 -6.84 -11.34 8.21
N ASP A 16 -6.69 -10.03 8.23
CA ASP A 16 -7.69 -9.12 7.68
C ASP A 16 -7.78 -9.29 6.15
N LYS A 17 -9.01 -9.33 5.61
CA LYS A 17 -9.27 -9.51 4.17
C LYS A 17 -8.52 -8.49 3.29
N LYS A 18 -8.29 -7.27 3.79
CA LYS A 18 -7.51 -6.23 3.09
C LYS A 18 -6.03 -6.61 2.99
N LYS A 19 -5.45 -7.18 4.05
CA LYS A 19 -4.04 -7.63 4.03
C LYS A 19 -3.85 -8.80 3.08
N LEU A 20 -4.79 -9.74 3.04
CA LEU A 20 -4.77 -10.84 2.08
C LEU A 20 -4.81 -10.32 0.62
N ALA A 21 -5.67 -9.34 0.36
CA ALA A 21 -5.75 -8.69 -0.95
C ALA A 21 -4.42 -8.02 -1.34
N VAL A 22 -3.77 -7.31 -0.40
CA VAL A 22 -2.45 -6.69 -0.61
C VAL A 22 -1.40 -7.73 -0.99
N ILE A 23 -1.36 -8.89 -0.33
CA ILE A 23 -0.39 -9.94 -0.68
C ILE A 23 -0.65 -10.45 -2.10
N HIS A 24 -1.91 -10.67 -2.47
CA HIS A 24 -2.25 -11.14 -3.82
C HIS A 24 -1.92 -10.11 -4.91
N ILE A 25 -2.09 -8.81 -4.63
CA ILE A 25 -1.64 -7.73 -5.51
C ILE A 25 -0.12 -7.80 -5.68
N VAL A 26 0.62 -7.87 -4.57
CA VAL A 26 2.08 -7.95 -4.58
C VAL A 26 2.57 -9.20 -5.34
N LYS A 27 1.94 -10.37 -5.12
CA LYS A 27 2.22 -11.60 -5.86
C LYS A 27 2.07 -11.41 -7.37
N ARG A 28 0.93 -10.86 -7.81
CA ARG A 28 0.66 -10.58 -9.23
C ARG A 28 1.67 -9.61 -9.82
N GLU A 29 1.99 -8.54 -9.09
CA GLU A 29 3.00 -7.58 -9.50
C GLU A 29 4.38 -8.21 -9.62
N LEU A 30 4.74 -9.13 -8.71
CA LEU A 30 5.99 -9.91 -8.72
C LEU A 30 6.05 -10.91 -9.87
N SER A 31 4.93 -11.15 -10.56
CA SER A 31 4.78 -12.22 -11.55
C SER A 31 5.22 -13.58 -11.00
N LEU A 32 5.04 -13.82 -9.70
CA LEU A 32 5.39 -15.10 -9.09
C LEU A 32 4.38 -16.16 -9.49
N SER A 33 4.90 -17.32 -9.87
CA SER A 33 4.10 -18.53 -9.92
C SER A 33 3.55 -18.88 -8.53
N ASP A 34 2.52 -19.72 -8.52
CA ASP A 34 1.94 -20.25 -7.31
C ASP A 34 2.96 -20.96 -6.42
N ASP A 35 3.90 -21.69 -7.01
CA ASP A 35 4.92 -22.46 -6.28
C ASP A 35 6.04 -21.57 -5.75
N GLU A 36 6.55 -20.62 -6.54
CA GLU A 36 7.52 -19.63 -6.04
C GLU A 36 6.94 -18.82 -4.87
N TYR A 37 5.67 -18.44 -4.98
CA TYR A 37 4.97 -17.73 -3.93
C TYR A 37 4.84 -18.54 -2.64
N ARG A 38 4.46 -19.83 -2.72
CA ARG A 38 4.40 -20.74 -1.57
C ARG A 38 5.79 -20.96 -0.95
N ASN A 39 6.81 -21.13 -1.77
CA ASN A 39 8.19 -21.28 -1.31
C ASN A 39 8.69 -20.03 -0.55
N ILE A 40 8.30 -18.83 -1.00
CA ILE A 40 8.63 -17.58 -0.31
C ILE A 40 7.87 -17.46 1.03
N LEU A 41 6.58 -17.77 1.06
CA LEU A 41 5.79 -17.78 2.29
C LEU A 41 6.41 -18.72 3.33
N GLU A 42 6.80 -19.92 2.91
CA GLU A 42 7.40 -20.92 3.77
C GLU A 42 8.76 -20.47 4.28
N ARG A 43 9.63 -19.97 3.38
CA ARG A 43 10.97 -19.51 3.75
C ARG A 43 10.96 -18.30 4.69
N ILE A 44 10.03 -17.37 4.51
CA ILE A 44 10.06 -16.07 5.21
C ILE A 44 9.18 -16.05 6.44
N ALA A 45 7.98 -16.62 6.32
CA ALA A 45 6.96 -16.62 7.37
C ALA A 45 6.76 -18.00 8.01
N GLY A 46 7.28 -19.08 7.43
CA GLY A 46 7.10 -20.44 7.95
C GLY A 46 5.73 -21.06 7.64
N VAL A 47 4.97 -20.45 6.72
CA VAL A 47 3.60 -20.89 6.39
C VAL A 47 3.47 -21.18 4.90
N ARG A 48 2.56 -22.08 4.51
CA ARG A 48 2.31 -22.43 3.10
C ARG A 48 1.18 -21.62 2.47
N SER A 49 0.42 -20.88 3.28
CA SER A 49 -0.73 -20.09 2.84
C SER A 49 -0.74 -18.72 3.50
N ALA A 50 -1.08 -17.68 2.73
CA ALA A 50 -1.22 -16.32 3.23
C ALA A 50 -2.39 -16.13 4.21
N LYS A 51 -3.34 -17.08 4.25
CA LYS A 51 -4.43 -17.06 5.24
C LYS A 51 -3.92 -17.36 6.65
N ASP A 52 -2.79 -18.04 6.75
CA ASP A 52 -2.22 -18.51 8.02
C ASP A 52 -1.16 -17.54 8.56
N LEU A 53 -1.00 -16.38 7.90
CA LEU A 53 -0.06 -15.36 8.35
C LEU A 53 -0.56 -14.70 9.62
N THR A 54 0.32 -14.54 10.60
CA THR A 54 0.13 -13.55 11.66
C THR A 54 0.46 -12.16 11.14
N ASP A 55 0.06 -11.14 11.90
CA ASP A 55 0.35 -9.75 11.53
C ASP A 55 1.88 -9.49 11.41
N ASP A 56 2.67 -10.04 12.31
CA ASP A 56 4.13 -9.92 12.29
C ASP A 56 4.74 -10.63 11.07
N GLN A 57 4.21 -11.81 10.73
CA GLN A 57 4.62 -12.56 9.56
C GLN A 57 4.24 -11.83 8.27
N PHE A 58 3.06 -11.21 8.21
CA PHE A 58 2.65 -10.34 7.10
C PHE A 58 3.64 -9.18 6.93
N HIS A 59 3.98 -8.47 8.00
CA HIS A 59 4.95 -7.38 7.94
C HIS A 59 6.36 -7.88 7.53
N LYS A 60 6.77 -9.06 8.01
CA LYS A 60 8.03 -9.70 7.59
C LYS A 60 8.04 -10.05 6.10
N LEU A 61 6.94 -10.61 5.59
CA LEU A 61 6.76 -10.97 4.18
C LEU A 61 6.74 -9.72 3.28
N MET A 62 6.01 -8.68 3.66
CA MET A 62 5.98 -7.41 2.93
C MET A 62 7.37 -6.76 2.89
N ARG A 63 8.10 -6.77 4.02
CA ARG A 63 9.49 -6.31 4.07
C ARG A 63 10.40 -7.12 3.15
N TYR A 64 10.19 -8.43 3.07
CA TYR A 64 10.93 -9.30 2.15
C TYR A 64 10.62 -8.94 0.70
N PHE A 65 9.35 -8.85 0.29
CA PHE A 65 8.98 -8.52 -1.09
C PHE A 65 9.48 -7.13 -1.54
N VAL A 66 9.48 -6.16 -0.63
CA VAL A 66 10.08 -4.84 -0.85
C VAL A 66 11.60 -4.89 -0.99
N ARG A 67 12.26 -5.86 -0.34
CA ARG A 67 13.73 -6.01 -0.35
C ARG A 67 14.25 -6.87 -1.50
N THR A 68 13.60 -7.98 -1.82
CA THR A 68 14.14 -8.98 -2.77
C THR A 68 13.76 -8.71 -4.21
N ARG A 69 12.66 -8.02 -4.45
CA ARG A 69 12.54 -7.21 -5.66
C ARG A 69 13.00 -5.83 -5.30
N HIS A 70 14.16 -5.43 -5.77
CA HIS A 70 14.13 -4.08 -6.33
C HIS A 70 13.06 -4.11 -7.42
N TYR A 71 12.01 -3.31 -7.19
CA TYR A 71 11.25 -2.58 -8.20
C TYR A 71 12.04 -2.49 -9.52
N ARG A 72 11.41 -2.29 -10.68
CA ARG A 72 12.10 -1.48 -11.67
C ARG A 72 12.25 -0.07 -11.06
N VAL A 73 13.30 0.05 -10.26
CA VAL A 73 14.00 1.26 -9.90
C VAL A 73 14.47 1.74 -11.26
N THR A 74 13.69 2.62 -11.89
CA THR A 74 14.40 3.81 -12.32
C THR A 74 15.00 4.34 -11.02
N ASN A 75 16.32 4.52 -10.96
CA ASN A 75 17.03 5.07 -9.79
C ASN A 75 16.41 6.40 -9.31
N ASN A 76 15.52 6.95 -10.15
CA ASN A 76 14.80 8.18 -10.02
C ASN A 76 13.28 8.00 -9.93
N GLY A 77 12.66 6.83 -9.63
CA GLY A 77 11.19 6.65 -9.67
C GLY A 77 10.45 6.81 -8.33
N ILE A 78 9.10 6.91 -8.36
CA ILE A 78 8.24 6.96 -7.16
C ILE A 78 8.22 5.64 -6.38
N THR A 79 8.24 5.71 -5.04
CA THR A 79 8.21 4.52 -4.15
C THR A 79 6.78 4.02 -3.87
N MET A 80 6.63 2.73 -3.50
CA MET A 80 5.32 2.11 -3.15
C MET A 80 4.63 2.85 -2.01
N ARG A 81 5.40 3.24 -0.99
CA ARG A 81 4.88 4.00 0.14
C ARG A 81 4.33 5.34 -0.32
N GLN A 82 5.02 6.03 -1.22
CA GLN A 82 4.56 7.30 -1.77
C GLN A 82 3.31 7.10 -2.64
N LYS A 83 3.25 6.09 -3.52
CA LYS A 83 2.05 5.76 -4.29
C LYS A 83 0.85 5.46 -3.38
N TYR A 84 1.03 4.60 -2.38
CA TYR A 84 -0.03 4.28 -1.41
C TYR A 84 -0.49 5.52 -0.64
N TYR A 85 0.46 6.35 -0.21
CA TYR A 85 0.14 7.53 0.56
C TYR A 85 -0.54 8.61 -0.28
N LEU A 86 -0.14 8.78 -1.54
CA LEU A 86 -0.84 9.64 -2.50
C LEU A 86 -2.26 9.16 -2.75
N GLN A 87 -2.47 7.85 -2.92
CA GLN A 87 -3.81 7.28 -3.05
C GLN A 87 -4.67 7.56 -1.81
N HIS A 88 -4.11 7.36 -0.62
CA HIS A 88 -4.78 7.68 0.63
C HIS A 88 -5.14 9.17 0.75
N LEU A 89 -4.25 10.09 0.35
CA LEU A 89 -4.52 11.53 0.36
C LEU A 89 -5.60 11.91 -0.66
N LYS A 90 -5.59 11.32 -1.86
CA LYS A 90 -6.61 11.51 -2.89
C LYS A 90 -8.00 11.12 -2.38
N GLU A 91 -8.11 9.97 -1.72
CA GLU A 91 -9.35 9.50 -1.08
C GLU A 91 -9.81 10.45 0.02
N ARG A 92 -8.90 10.89 0.89
CA ARG A 92 -9.17 11.84 1.98
C ARG A 92 -9.66 13.20 1.50
N LEU A 93 -9.18 13.64 0.34
CA LEU A 93 -9.59 14.88 -0.33
C LEU A 93 -10.88 14.71 -1.15
N GLN A 94 -11.39 13.48 -1.28
CA GLN A 94 -12.50 13.13 -2.17
C GLN A 94 -12.25 13.54 -3.62
N TRP A 95 -11.00 13.53 -4.06
CA TRP A 95 -10.64 13.85 -5.43
C TRP A 95 -10.79 12.62 -6.32
N ASP A 96 -11.43 12.81 -7.47
CA ASP A 96 -11.42 11.82 -8.54
C ASP A 96 -10.09 11.87 -9.33
N ASP A 97 -9.91 10.89 -10.22
CA ASP A 97 -8.70 10.78 -11.04
C ASP A 97 -8.51 11.99 -11.96
N THR A 98 -9.60 12.57 -12.47
CA THR A 98 -9.58 13.73 -13.37
C THR A 98 -9.08 14.97 -12.64
N HIS A 99 -9.60 15.25 -11.45
CA HIS A 99 -9.17 16.35 -10.60
C HIS A 99 -7.71 16.16 -10.20
N PHE A 100 -7.33 14.96 -9.76
CA PHE A 100 -5.95 14.65 -9.40
C PHE A 100 -4.97 14.85 -10.58
N GLN A 101 -5.32 14.38 -11.78
CA GLN A 101 -4.54 14.59 -13.00
C GLN A 101 -4.47 16.06 -13.40
N ASN A 102 -5.59 16.79 -13.35
CA ASN A 102 -5.63 18.22 -13.65
C ASN A 102 -4.76 19.02 -12.67
N TYR A 103 -4.77 18.65 -11.39
CA TYR A 103 -3.94 19.26 -10.37
C TYR A 103 -2.44 19.02 -10.62
N ILE A 104 -2.07 17.76 -10.87
CA ILE A 104 -0.68 17.38 -11.21
C ILE A 104 -0.22 18.08 -12.49
N HIS A 105 -1.08 18.15 -13.51
CA HIS A 105 -0.77 18.83 -14.76
C HIS A 105 -0.58 20.34 -14.57
N LYS A 106 -1.43 20.96 -13.75
CA LYS A 106 -1.40 22.42 -13.51
C LYS A 106 -0.21 22.85 -12.66
N TYR A 107 0.12 22.12 -11.59
CA TYR A 107 1.08 22.58 -10.57
C TYR A 107 2.42 21.86 -10.60
N PHE A 108 2.48 20.66 -11.17
CA PHE A 108 3.70 19.85 -11.24
C PHE A 108 4.14 19.61 -12.69
N HIS A 109 3.43 20.21 -13.67
CA HIS A 109 3.73 20.17 -15.11
C HIS A 109 3.93 18.75 -15.66
N ASN A 110 3.24 17.78 -15.06
CA ASN A 110 3.36 16.38 -15.40
C ASN A 110 1.95 15.77 -15.45
N ARG A 111 1.73 14.76 -16.29
CA ARG A 111 0.40 14.11 -16.42
C ARG A 111 0.37 12.68 -15.94
N ASP A 112 1.55 12.07 -15.74
CA ASP A 112 1.65 10.65 -15.44
C ASP A 112 2.53 10.42 -14.20
N LEU A 113 1.92 9.85 -13.16
CA LEU A 113 2.58 9.48 -11.92
C LEU A 113 3.69 8.43 -12.13
N ASN A 114 3.70 7.71 -13.25
CA ASN A 114 4.78 6.77 -13.58
C ASN A 114 6.08 7.46 -14.00
N THR A 115 6.02 8.74 -14.38
CA THR A 115 7.20 9.55 -14.72
C THR A 115 7.76 10.30 -13.51
N TYR A 116 7.05 10.26 -12.37
CA TYR A 116 7.46 10.96 -11.16
C TYR A 116 8.70 10.34 -10.55
N THR A 117 9.57 11.24 -10.08
CA THR A 117 10.64 10.86 -9.19
C THR A 117 10.20 10.75 -7.74
N LYS A 118 11.06 10.13 -6.93
CA LYS A 118 10.89 10.11 -5.47
C LYS A 118 10.79 11.53 -4.90
N HIS A 119 11.53 12.48 -5.46
CA HIS A 119 11.50 13.88 -5.02
C HIS A 119 10.17 14.53 -5.42
N ASP A 120 9.75 14.37 -6.68
CA ASP A 120 8.46 14.89 -7.17
C ASP A 120 7.29 14.36 -6.35
N ALA A 121 7.32 13.06 -6.04
CA ALA A 121 6.31 12.41 -5.23
C ALA A 121 6.27 12.95 -3.79
N SER A 122 7.43 13.32 -3.22
CA SER A 122 7.51 13.94 -1.89
C SER A 122 6.90 15.34 -1.92
N ASN A 123 7.21 16.13 -2.94
CA ASN A 123 6.66 17.48 -3.12
C ASN A 123 5.15 17.44 -3.31
N LEU A 124 4.65 16.49 -4.12
CA LEU A 124 3.22 16.27 -4.32
C LEU A 124 2.52 15.87 -3.02
N ILE A 125 3.11 14.98 -2.23
CA ILE A 125 2.58 14.61 -0.90
C ILE A 125 2.47 15.83 0.01
N VAL A 126 3.50 16.69 0.06
CA VAL A 126 3.48 17.91 0.89
C VAL A 126 2.37 18.85 0.44
N ALA A 127 2.21 19.06 -0.87
CA ALA A 127 1.17 19.93 -1.40
C ALA A 127 -0.24 19.42 -1.06
N LEU A 128 -0.52 18.12 -1.27
CA LEU A 128 -1.81 17.52 -0.94
C LEU A 128 -2.11 17.55 0.57
N LYS A 129 -1.10 17.40 1.43
CA LYS A 129 -1.26 17.59 2.88
C LYS A 129 -1.68 19.00 3.24
N SER A 130 -1.07 20.01 2.62
CA SER A 130 -1.41 21.41 2.85
C SER A 130 -2.86 21.68 2.46
N ILE A 131 -3.31 21.15 1.31
CA ILE A 131 -4.70 21.25 0.86
C ILE A 131 -5.65 20.57 1.86
N LEU A 132 -5.32 19.35 2.30
CA LEU A 132 -6.13 18.63 3.28
C LEU A 132 -6.25 19.40 4.60
N LYS A 133 -5.18 20.10 5.01
CA LYS A 133 -5.18 20.94 6.21
C LYS A 133 -6.12 22.15 6.07
N THR A 134 -6.13 22.80 4.90
CA THR A 134 -7.03 23.94 4.61
C THR A 134 -8.49 23.55 4.41
N HIS A 135 -8.79 22.33 3.97
CA HIS A 135 -10.17 21.83 3.87
C HIS A 135 -10.75 21.37 5.22
N GLY A 136 -9.92 21.23 6.26
CA GLY A 136 -10.32 20.77 7.60
C GLY A 136 -10.49 21.89 8.63
N THR A 137 -10.46 23.16 8.20
CA THR A 137 -10.77 24.38 8.96
C THR A 137 -11.98 25.06 8.34
#